data_AF-X1UWN5-F1
#
_entry.id   AF-X1UWN5-F1
#
_cell.length_a   1.000
_cell.length_b   1.000
_cell.length_c   1.000
_cell.angle_alpha   90.00
_cell.angle_beta   90.00
_cell.angle_gamma   90.00
#
_symmetry.space_group_name_H-M   'P 1'
#
loop_
_entity.id
_entity.type
_entity.pdbx_description
1 polymer ?
#
loop_
_entity_poly.entity_id
_entity_poly.type
_entity_poly.pdbx_seq_one_letter_code
_entity_poly.pdbx_strand_id
1 'polypeptide(L)' 'MTDDKQRILLTGLWQRKNKKGEVYYAGNLSYGATVLLFKNEKKNNERSPDMMLYMVGKEDQEELDYAGSEGEIPF' A
#
# COMPACT_ATOMS: atom_id res chain seq x y z
N MET A 1 24.48 -13.55 -20.39
CA MET A 1 23.16 -13.49 -21.04
C MET A 1 22.15 -13.33 -19.92
N THR A 2 21.67 -12.10 -19.73
CA THR A 2 20.76 -11.77 -18.64
C THR A 2 19.40 -12.31 -19.01
N ASP A 3 18.88 -13.22 -18.18
CA ASP A 3 17.53 -13.76 -18.23
C ASP A 3 16.54 -12.59 -18.24
N ASP A 4 16.02 -12.25 -19.43
CA ASP A 4 15.10 -11.15 -19.65
C ASP A 4 13.71 -11.60 -19.15
N LYS A 5 13.61 -11.79 -17.83
CA LYS A 5 12.37 -12.18 -17.17
C LYS A 5 11.33 -11.13 -17.52
N GLN A 6 10.31 -11.54 -18.27
CA GLN A 6 9.15 -10.72 -18.57
C GLN A 6 8.59 -10.13 -17.27
N ARG A 7 8.79 -8.83 -17.07
CA ARG A 7 8.18 -8.10 -15.96
C ARG A 7 6.84 -7.58 -16.44
N ILE A 8 5.78 -7.90 -15.70
CA ILE A 8 4.45 -7.34 -15.92
C ILE A 8 4.32 -6.15 -14.96
N LEU A 9 4.09 -4.96 -15.51
CA LEU A 9 3.73 -3.79 -14.70
C LEU A 9 2.30 -4.00 -14.18
N LEU A 10 2.15 -4.14 -12.86
CA LEU A 10 0.84 -4.25 -12.23
C LEU A 10 0.18 -2.87 -12.12
N THR A 11 0.87 -1.90 -11.52
CA THR A 11 0.42 -0.51 -11.40
C THR A 11 1.57 0.42 -11.02
N GLY A 12 1.36 1.73 -11.20
CA GLY A 12 2.21 2.77 -10.63
C GLY A 12 1.76 3.12 -9.21
N LEU A 13 2.70 3.48 -8.33
CA LEU A 13 2.40 3.92 -6.97
C LEU A 13 2.86 5.37 -6.78
N TRP A 14 2.04 6.17 -6.12
CA TRP A 14 2.33 7.54 -5.74
C TRP A 14 2.66 7.62 -4.25
N GLN A 15 3.70 8.37 -3.91
CA GLN A 15 4.05 8.63 -2.52
C GLN A 15 3.02 9.57 -1.88
N ARG A 16 2.55 9.20 -0.69
CA ARG A 16 1.62 9.95 0.13
C ARG A 16 2.15 10.06 1.57
N LYS A 17 1.54 10.95 2.34
CA LYS A 17 1.75 11.06 3.79
C LYS A 17 0.41 10.93 4.50
N ASN A 18 0.35 10.14 5.56
CA ASN A 18 -0.83 10.09 6.41
C ASN A 18 -0.84 11.27 7.40
N LYS A 19 -1.86 11.38 8.24
CA LYS A 19 -1.99 12.50 9.21
C LYS A 19 -0.92 12.49 10.31
N LYS A 20 -0.32 11.34 10.59
CA LYS A 20 0.84 11.20 11.49
C LYS A 20 2.16 11.59 10.83
N GLY A 21 2.15 11.91 9.53
CA GLY A 21 3.32 12.26 8.75
C GLY A 21 4.08 11.06 8.18
N GLU A 22 3.57 9.84 8.39
CA GLU A 22 4.19 8.61 7.90
C GLU A 22 4.00 8.47 6.39
N VAL A 23 5.07 8.08 5.71
CA VAL A 23 5.09 7.92 4.26
C VAL A 23 4.55 6.55 3.88
N TYR A 24 3.61 6.52 2.95
CA TYR A 24 3.10 5.30 2.33
C TYR A 24 2.97 5.52 0.81
N TYR A 25 2.77 4.45 0.06
CA TYR A 25 2.53 4.54 -1.38
C TYR A 25 1.16 3.96 -1.73
N ALA A 26 0.49 4.57 -2.71
CA ALA A 26 -0.84 4.11 -3.15
C ALA A 26 -0.97 4.17 -4.67
N GLY A 27 -1.73 3.25 -5.26
CA GLY A 27 -2.01 3.24 -6.69
C GLY A 27 -3.19 2.35 -7.04
N ASN A 28 -3.79 2.55 -8.21
CA ASN A 28 -4.96 1.78 -8.64
C ASN A 28 -4.51 0.53 -9.38
N LEU A 29 -4.89 -0.65 -8.90
CA LEU A 29 -4.64 -1.91 -9.61
C LEU A 29 -5.71 -2.19 -10.66
N SER A 30 -6.95 -1.75 -10.41
CA SER A 30 -8.07 -1.82 -11.36
C SER A 30 -9.03 -0.63 -11.11
N TYR A 31 -10.17 -0.61 -11.81
CA TYR A 31 -11.21 0.42 -11.58
C TYR A 31 -11.80 0.38 -10.16
N GLY A 32 -11.80 -0.80 -9.51
CA GLY A 32 -12.44 -1.02 -8.21
C GLY A 32 -11.47 -1.38 -7.08
N ALA A 33 -10.17 -1.44 -7.35
CA ALA A 33 -9.17 -1.89 -6.39
C ALA A 33 -7.97 -0.94 -6.34
N THR A 34 -7.68 -0.47 -5.14
CA THR A 34 -6.50 0.34 -4.83
C THR A 34 -5.53 -0.51 -4.04
N VAL A 35 -4.23 -0.35 -4.30
CA VAL A 35 -3.19 -0.96 -3.48
C VAL A 35 -2.52 0.08 -2.61
N LEU A 36 -2.20 -0.31 -1.37
CA LEU A 36 -1.50 0.50 -0.38
C LEU A 36 -0.23 -0.23 0.04
N LEU A 37 0.91 0.45 -0.02
CA LEU A 37 2.21 -0.09 0.36
C LEU A 37 2.75 0.68 1.56
N PHE A 38 2.96 -0.03 2.66
CA PHE A 38 3.51 0.49 3.91
C PHE A 38 4.83 -0.18 4.24
N LYS A 39 5.70 0.52 4.98
CA LYS A 39 6.85 -0.12 5.61
C LYS A 39 6.37 -1.06 6.72
N ASN A 40 6.95 -2.24 6.82
CA ASN A 40 6.65 -3.15 7.91
C ASN A 40 7.34 -2.69 9.21
N GLU A 41 6.61 -1.97 10.07
CA GLU A 41 7.13 -1.50 11.36
C GLU A 41 7.37 -2.63 12.36
N LYS A 42 6.74 -3.78 12.15
CA LYS A 42 6.89 -4.98 12.99
C LYS A 42 7.98 -5.92 12.47
N LYS A 43 8.82 -5.48 11.53
CA LYS A 43 9.95 -6.28 11.01
C LYS A 43 10.90 -6.60 12.17
N ASN A 44 10.92 -7.86 12.59
CA ASN A 44 11.70 -8.32 13.75
C ASN A 44 12.84 -9.27 13.37
N ASN A 45 12.90 -9.75 12.12
CA ASN A 45 13.97 -10.57 11.60
C ASN A 45 14.07 -10.46 10.07
N GLU A 46 15.06 -11.13 9.48
CA GLU A 46 15.31 -11.15 8.03
C GLU A 46 14.25 -11.92 7.23
N ARG A 47 13.45 -12.79 7.86
CA ARG A 47 12.34 -13.50 7.21
C ARG A 47 11.08 -12.64 7.13
N SER A 48 10.99 -11.56 7.91
CA SER A 48 9.88 -10.62 7.82
C SER A 48 10.04 -9.72 6.59
N PRO A 49 8.95 -9.45 5.85
CA PRO A 49 9.00 -8.59 4.68
C PRO A 49 9.32 -7.14 5.08
N ASP A 50 10.01 -6.41 4.19
CA ASP A 50 10.30 -4.99 4.39
C ASP A 50 9.07 -4.10 4.21
N MET A 51 8.17 -4.51 3.33
CA MET A 51 6.97 -3.76 2.96
C MET A 51 5.75 -4.66 3.04
N MET A 52 4.62 -4.07 3.38
CA MET A 52 3.30 -4.70 3.39
C MET A 52 2.47 -4.06 2.28
N LEU A 53 1.99 -4.87 1.34
CA LEU A 53 1.09 -4.45 0.26
C LEU A 53 -0.33 -4.94 0.59
N TYR A 54 -1.26 -4.00 0.67
CA TYR A 54 -2.68 -4.26 0.88
C TYR A 54 -3.45 -3.94 -0.39
N MET A 55 -4.57 -4.61 -0.61
CA MET A 55 -5.56 -4.26 -1.62
C MET A 55 -6.84 -3.88 -0.90
N VAL A 56 -7.40 -2.72 -1.25
CA VAL A 56 -8.64 -2.19 -0.68
C VAL A 56 -9.65 -1.96 -1.79
N GLY A 57 -10.94 -2.18 -1.48
CA GLY A 57 -12.02 -1.86 -2.39
C GLY A 57 -12.21 -0.35 -2.53
N LYS A 58 -12.83 0.09 -3.63
CA LYS A 58 -13.13 1.50 -3.86
C LYS A 58 -14.08 2.10 -2.80
N GLU A 59 -15.01 1.31 -2.28
CA GLU A 59 -15.93 1.73 -1.21
C GLU A 59 -15.17 1.95 0.12
N ASP A 60 -14.24 1.05 0.45
CA ASP A 60 -13.39 1.18 1.64
C ASP A 60 -12.42 2.37 1.56
N GLN A 61 -12.04 2.79 0.35
CA GLN A 61 -11.13 3.91 0.16
C GLN A 61 -11.77 5.24 0.53
N GLU A 62 -13.05 5.46 0.21
CA GLU A 62 -13.77 6.65 0.65
C GLU A 62 -13.81 6.69 2.18
N GLU A 63 -14.14 5.57 2.82
CA GLU A 63 -14.07 5.45 4.28
C GLU A 63 -12.65 5.67 4.84
N LEU A 64 -11.57 5.25 4.19
CA LEU A 64 -10.19 5.52 4.64
C LEU A 64 -9.79 6.99 4.48
N ASP A 65 -10.24 7.65 3.41
CA ASP A 65 -10.02 9.08 3.21
C ASP A 65 -10.81 9.91 4.25
N TYR A 66 -11.99 9.45 4.68
CA TYR A 66 -12.76 10.01 5.80
C TYR A 66 -12.16 9.64 7.17
N ALA A 67 -11.94 8.36 7.47
CA ALA A 67 -11.41 7.82 8.72
C ALA A 67 -9.97 8.22 9.00
N GLY A 68 -9.26 8.74 8.00
CA GLY A 68 -8.07 9.54 8.23
C GLY A 68 -8.30 10.62 9.30
N SER A 69 -9.54 11.05 9.62
CA SER A 69 -9.83 11.95 10.76
C SER A 69 -9.69 11.33 12.14
N GLU A 70 -9.95 10.04 12.39
CA GLU A 70 -9.86 9.48 13.76
C GLU A 70 -9.57 7.95 13.88
N GLY A 71 -9.38 7.20 12.79
CA GLY A 71 -9.28 5.73 12.85
C GLY A 71 -7.86 5.17 12.76
N GLU A 72 -7.45 4.39 13.76
CA GLU A 72 -6.46 3.32 13.53
C GLU A 72 -6.98 2.39 12.44
N ILE A 73 -6.11 2.02 11.49
CA ILE A 73 -6.42 1.00 10.50
C ILE A 73 -6.74 -0.29 11.29
N PRO A 74 -7.98 -0.82 11.24
CA PRO A 74 -8.29 -2.05 11.94
C PRO A 74 -7.48 -3.17 11.29
N PHE A 75 -6.72 -3.88 12.12
CA PHE A 75 -5.91 -5.04 11.75
C PHE A 75 -6.76 -6.29 11.56
#